data_AF-A0A932G435-F1
#
_entry.id   AF-A0A932G435-F1
#
_cell.length_a   1.000
_cell.length_b   1.000
_cell.length_c   1.000
_cell.angle_alpha   90.00
_cell.angle_beta   90.00
_cell.angle_gamma   90.00
#
_symmetry.space_group_name_H-M   'P 1'
#
loop_
_entity.id
_entity.type
_entity.pdbx_description
1 polymer ?
#
loop_
_entity_poly.entity_id
_entity_poly.type
_entity_poly.pdbx_seq_one_letter_code
_entity_poly.pdbx_strand_id
1 'polypeptide(L)'
;MKMTLHIDDDLLTRVMEATGAASKTSAIDIALREMDRRARLVSLATEGLGLGPDELKDAVDPAYDLDEMRRHETPVRTPVTYGRKSRSR
;
A
#
# COMPACT_ATOMS: atom_id res chain seq x y z
N MET A 1 -15.61 -4.51 21.35
CA MET A 1 -16.75 -3.72 21.88
C MET A 1 -17.99 -4.05 21.04
N LYS A 2 -19.19 -4.18 21.63
CA LYS A 2 -20.44 -4.40 20.89
C LYS A 2 -21.11 -3.05 20.63
N MET A 3 -21.54 -2.81 19.39
CA MET A 3 -22.27 -1.61 18.98
C MET A 3 -23.37 -1.97 17.98
N THR A 4 -24.36 -1.11 17.84
CA THR A 4 -25.38 -1.19 16.78
C THR A 4 -25.20 0.02 15.87
N LEU A 5 -25.12 -0.21 14.57
CA LEU A 5 -24.91 0.82 13.54
C LEU A 5 -25.86 0.53 12.38
N HIS A 6 -26.42 1.57 11.78
CA HIS A 6 -27.14 1.46 10.52
C HIS A 6 -26.15 1.65 9.36
N ILE A 7 -26.09 0.67 8.48
CA ILE A 7 -25.23 0.67 7.29
C ILE A 7 -26.07 0.24 6.09
N ASP A 8 -25.73 0.78 4.93
CA ASP A 8 -26.22 0.32 3.65
C ASP A 8 -25.71 -1.12 3.38
N ASP A 9 -26.63 -2.07 3.29
CA ASP A 9 -26.32 -3.49 3.10
C ASP A 9 -25.69 -3.78 1.72
N ASP A 10 -26.04 -3.01 0.68
CA ASP A 10 -25.46 -3.18 -0.66
C ASP A 10 -24.00 -2.70 -0.66
N LEU A 11 -23.73 -1.57 0.01
CA LEU A 11 -22.37 -1.09 0.21
C LEU A 11 -21.55 -2.12 0.99
N LEU A 12 -22.08 -2.65 2.09
CA LEU A 12 -21.39 -3.63 2.92
C LEU A 12 -21.08 -4.92 2.14
N THR A 13 -22.01 -5.37 1.30
CA THR A 13 -21.83 -6.54 0.43
C THR A 13 -20.68 -6.31 -0.55
N ARG A 14 -20.65 -5.17 -1.25
CA ARG A 14 -19.54 -4.84 -2.16
C ARG A 14 -18.19 -4.75 -1.45
N VAL A 15 -18.16 -4.21 -0.23
CA VAL A 15 -16.93 -4.15 0.57
C VAL A 15 -16.48 -5.56 0.95
N MET A 16 -17.40 -6.41 1.42
CA MET A 16 -17.09 -7.80 1.76
C MET A 16 -16.51 -8.58 0.57
N GLU A 17 -17.10 -8.44 -0.62
CA GLU A 17 -16.63 -9.04 -1.86
C GLU A 17 -15.24 -8.51 -2.26
N ALA A 18 -15.03 -7.20 -2.19
CA ALA A 18 -13.77 -6.57 -2.56
C ALA A 18 -12.62 -6.96 -1.62
N THR A 19 -12.88 -7.12 -0.33
CA THR A 19 -11.85 -7.45 0.67
C THR A 19 -11.74 -8.94 0.96
N GLY A 20 -12.69 -9.77 0.51
CA GLY A 20 -12.80 -11.18 0.88
C GLY A 20 -13.10 -11.42 2.36
N ALA A 21 -13.78 -10.47 3.01
CA ALA A 21 -14.02 -10.54 4.46
C ALA A 21 -15.09 -11.59 4.80
N ALA A 22 -14.78 -12.48 5.75
CA ALA A 22 -15.68 -13.57 6.15
C ALA A 22 -16.89 -13.11 6.99
N SER A 23 -16.90 -11.86 7.48
CA SER A 23 -17.99 -11.33 8.30
C SER A 23 -18.17 -9.82 8.11
N LYS A 24 -19.39 -9.34 8.40
CA LYS A 24 -19.73 -7.90 8.39
C LYS A 24 -18.77 -7.07 9.26
N THR A 25 -18.48 -7.54 10.47
CA THR A 25 -17.56 -6.87 11.41
C THR A 25 -16.14 -6.80 10.85
N SER A 26 -15.66 -7.89 10.22
CA SER A 26 -14.33 -7.90 9.61
C SER A 26 -14.23 -6.94 8.43
N ALA A 27 -15.29 -6.84 7.61
CA ALA A 27 -15.33 -5.92 6.48
C ALA A 27 -15.29 -4.46 6.95
N ILE A 28 -16.04 -4.15 8.01
CA ILE A 28 -16.04 -2.81 8.63
C ILE A 28 -14.67 -2.48 9.22
N ASP A 29 -14.02 -3.40 9.94
CA ASP A 29 -12.68 -3.18 10.50
C ASP A 29 -11.66 -2.91 9.39
N ILE A 30 -11.66 -3.71 8.32
CA ILE A 30 -10.76 -3.52 7.18
C ILE A 30 -11.01 -2.16 6.51
N ALA A 31 -12.28 -1.81 6.26
CA ALA A 31 -12.64 -0.54 5.63
C ALA A 31 -12.17 0.66 6.46
N LEU A 32 -12.39 0.66 7.77
CA LEU A 32 -11.97 1.74 8.66
C LEU A 32 -10.44 1.88 8.72
N ARG A 33 -9.71 0.75 8.80
CA ARG A 33 -8.24 0.75 8.77
C ARG A 33 -7.71 1.29 7.45
N GLU A 34 -8.33 0.94 6.33
CA GLU A 34 -7.89 1.44 5.02
C GLU A 34 -8.15 2.96 4.90
N MET A 35 -9.27 3.46 5.44
CA MET A 35 -9.54 4.90 5.46
C MET A 35 -8.55 5.67 6.33
N ASP A 36 -8.21 5.15 7.52
CA ASP A 36 -7.16 5.72 8.36
C ASP A 36 -5.80 5.69 7.64
N ARG A 37 -5.43 4.56 7.01
CA ARG A 37 -4.18 4.43 6.26
C ARG A 37 -4.06 5.47 5.15
N ARG A 38 -5.13 5.69 4.39
CA ARG A 38 -5.16 6.71 3.32
C ARG A 38 -5.04 8.12 3.86
N ALA A 39 -5.76 8.44 4.94
CA ALA A 39 -5.67 9.74 5.58
C ALA A 39 -4.23 10.03 6.07
N ARG A 40 -3.59 9.04 6.71
CA ARG A 40 -2.19 9.16 7.14
C ARG A 40 -1.23 9.32 5.97
N LEU A 41 -1.43 8.57 4.89
CA LEU A 41 -0.60 8.72 3.69
C LEU A 41 -0.69 10.14 3.12
N VAL A 42 -1.90 10.70 3.03
CA VAL A 42 -2.10 12.08 2.58
C VAL A 42 -1.41 13.07 3.52
N SER A 43 -1.55 12.87 4.84
CA SER A 43 -0.89 13.72 5.84
C SER A 43 0.63 13.71 5.65
N LEU A 44 1.25 12.52 5.57
CA LEU A 44 2.69 12.36 5.39
C LEU A 44 3.18 12.94 4.06
N ALA A 45 2.43 12.70 2.98
CA ALA A 45 2.78 13.24 1.67
C ALA A 45 2.67 14.77 1.61
N THR A 46 1.74 15.36 2.38
CA THR A 46 1.54 16.82 2.46
C THR A 46 2.57 17.48 3.36
N GLU A 47 2.91 16.86 4.49
CA GLU A 47 4.00 17.29 5.38
C GLU A 47 5.34 17.30 4.63
N GLY A 48 5.52 16.34 3.72
CA GLY A 48 6.74 16.22 2.94
C GLY A 48 7.94 15.87 3.82
N LEU A 49 9.15 16.22 3.37
CA LEU A 49 10.38 15.97 4.13
C LEU A 49 10.73 17.13 5.09
N GLY A 50 9.91 18.18 5.13
CA GLY A 50 10.23 19.42 5.85
C GLY A 50 11.42 20.19 5.27
N LEU A 51 11.92 19.80 4.08
CA LEU A 51 13.07 20.38 3.41
C LEU A 51 12.65 21.43 2.38
N GLY A 52 13.41 22.52 2.31
CA GLY A 52 13.29 23.49 1.22
C GLY A 52 13.76 22.90 -0.13
N PRO A 53 13.44 23.55 -1.27
CA PRO A 53 13.80 23.02 -2.60
C PRO A 53 15.30 22.78 -2.81
N ASP A 54 16.17 23.60 -2.21
CA ASP A 54 17.62 23.45 -2.36
C ASP A 54 18.18 22.37 -1.43
N GLU A 55 17.70 22.29 -0.18
CA GLU A 55 18.04 21.20 0.73
C GLU A 55 17.60 19.84 0.18
N LEU A 56 16.48 19.79 -0.55
CA LEU A 56 15.96 18.58 -1.16
C LEU A 56 16.82 18.11 -2.37
N LYS A 57 17.49 19.04 -3.07
CA LYS A 57 18.48 18.71 -4.11
C LYS A 57 19.76 18.13 -3.48
N ASP A 58 20.19 18.71 -2.37
CA ASP A 58 21.41 18.33 -1.67
C ASP A 58 21.20 17.10 -0.75
N ALA A 59 19.95 16.68 -0.52
CA ALA A 59 19.61 15.50 0.28
C ALA A 59 19.99 14.17 -0.39
N VAL A 60 20.20 14.15 -1.71
CA VAL A 60 20.66 12.96 -2.44
C VAL A 60 22.18 12.91 -2.39
N ASP A 61 22.73 11.78 -1.93
CA ASP A 61 24.18 11.57 -1.89
C ASP A 61 24.76 11.75 -3.31
N PRO A 62 25.77 12.63 -3.51
CA PRO A 62 26.40 12.83 -4.81
C PRO A 62 27.00 11.56 -5.42
N ALA A 63 27.35 10.56 -4.59
CA ALA A 63 27.84 9.25 -5.02
C ALA A 63 26.71 8.27 -5.40
N TYR A 64 25.44 8.69 -5.32
CA TYR A 64 24.29 7.87 -5.68
C TYR A 64 24.12 7.76 -7.21
N ASP A 65 24.86 6.85 -7.84
CA ASP A 65 24.74 6.54 -9.27
C ASP A 65 23.79 5.34 -9.52
N LEU A 66 22.56 5.67 -9.93
CA LEU A 66 21.52 4.69 -10.28
C LEU A 66 21.91 3.76 -11.44
N ASP A 67 22.65 4.26 -12.42
CA ASP A 67 23.02 3.48 -13.60
C ASP A 67 24.16 2.51 -13.28
N GLU A 68 25.11 2.91 -12.44
CA GLU A 68 26.11 1.99 -11.89
C GLU A 68 25.45 0.89 -11.06
N MET A 69 24.55 1.24 -10.15
CA MET A 69 23.82 0.25 -9.34
C MET A 69 23.05 -0.75 -10.21
N ARG A 70 22.37 -0.30 -11.28
CA ARG A 70 21.68 -1.18 -12.23
C ARG A 70 22.63 -2.07 -13.03
N ARG A 71 23.81 -1.58 -13.39
CA ARG A 71 24.84 -2.40 -14.07
C ARG A 71 25.38 -3.50 -13.18
N HIS A 72 25.49 -3.24 -11.87
CA HIS A 72 25.89 -4.23 -10.87
C HIS A 72 24.74 -5.13 -10.39
N GLU A 73 23.50 -4.79 -10.73
CA GLU A 73 22.35 -5.64 -10.49
C GLU A 73 22.52 -6.91 -11.33
N THR A 74 22.91 -8.00 -10.66
CA THR A 74 23.10 -9.27 -11.34
C THR A 74 21.73 -9.72 -11.83
N PRO A 75 21.50 -9.88 -13.15
CA PRO A 75 20.21 -10.35 -13.62
C PRO A 75 19.99 -11.72 -12.98
N VAL A 76 18.89 -11.86 -12.23
CA VAL A 76 18.56 -13.17 -11.64
C VAL A 76 18.44 -14.13 -12.83
N ARG A 77 19.38 -15.08 -12.92
CA ARG A 77 19.50 -16.04 -14.02
C ARG A 77 18.20 -16.84 -14.25
N THR A 78 17.34 -16.85 -13.24
CA THR A 78 15.96 -17.32 -13.30
C THR A 78 15.05 -16.12 -13.03
N PRO A 79 14.07 -15.79 -13.88
CA PRO A 79 13.11 -14.74 -13.54
C PRO A 79 12.47 -15.08 -12.19
N VAL A 80 12.48 -14.14 -11.25
CA VAL A 80 11.80 -14.29 -9.95
C VAL A 80 10.32 -14.42 -10.27
N THR A 81 9.84 -15.64 -10.32
CA THR A 81 8.43 -15.93 -10.52
C THR A 81 7.75 -15.67 -9.19
N TYR A 82 7.23 -14.46 -9.01
CA TYR A 82 6.27 -14.18 -7.95
C TYR A 82 5.06 -15.08 -8.19
N GLY A 83 5.02 -16.20 -7.47
CA GLY A 83 4.26 -17.39 -7.82
C GLY A 83 2.85 -17.09 -8.30
N ARG A 84 2.58 -17.28 -9.59
CA ARG A 84 1.22 -17.58 -10.04
C ARG A 84 0.87 -18.93 -9.45
N LYS A 85 0.11 -18.92 -8.35
CA LYS A 85 -0.53 -20.11 -7.79
C LYS A 85 -1.33 -20.75 -8.94
N SER A 86 -0.94 -21.95 -9.37
CA SER A 86 -1.71 -22.69 -10.35
C SER A 86 -3.10 -22.94 -9.77
N ARG A 87 -4.14 -22.49 -10.46
CA ARG A 87 -5.51 -22.91 -10.13
C ARG A 87 -5.61 -24.38 -10.50
N SER A 88 -5.75 -25.25 -9.51
CA SER A 88 -6.13 -26.65 -9.74
C SER A 88 -7.51 -26.67 -10.40
N ARG A 89 -7.62 -27.45 -11.48
CA ARG A 89 -8.90 -27.75 -12.15
C ARG A 89 -9.84 -28.52 -11.23
#